data_AF-A0A9D6M3Z0-F1
#
_entry.id   AF-A0A9D6M3Z0-F1
#
_cell.length_a   1.000
_cell.length_b   1.000
_cell.length_c   1.000
_cell.angle_alpha   90.00
_cell.angle_beta   90.00
_cell.angle_gamma   90.00
#
_symmetry.space_group_name_H-M   'P 1'
#
loop_
_entity.id
_entity.type
_entity.pdbx_description
1 polymer ?
#
loop_
_entity_poly.entity_id
_entity_poly.type
_entity_poly.pdbx_seq_one_letter_code
_entity_poly.pdbx_strand_id
1 'polypeptide(L)'
;MKSLSWRTKMFSKKVLRIGLMAVALSKNLNLLILAVLTLVITVGCATLFGSKISEPEIASLPNNSFQISLSGEGMVTNEALQAEWYKAAAQKCADYEIITHDFTRRSSLTISGVIKCKK
;
A
#
# COMPACT_ATOMS: atom_id res chain seq x y z
N MET A 1 6.52 -39.78 69.84
CA MET A 1 7.20 -38.91 68.86
C MET A 1 6.17 -38.34 67.89
N LYS A 2 5.78 -37.07 68.02
CA LYS A 2 4.86 -36.35 67.12
C LYS A 2 5.43 -34.95 66.88
N SER A 3 6.14 -34.69 65.78
CA SER A 3 6.42 -33.32 65.32
C SER A 3 7.13 -33.25 63.96
N LEU A 4 6.48 -33.63 62.85
CA LEU A 4 6.98 -33.26 61.51
C LEU A 4 5.82 -33.17 60.50
N SER A 5 4.95 -32.16 60.63
CA SER A 5 3.81 -32.00 59.70
C SER A 5 3.51 -30.56 59.26
N TRP A 6 4.36 -29.58 59.60
CA TRP A 6 4.06 -28.17 59.31
C TRP A 6 4.98 -27.50 58.28
N ARG A 7 6.19 -28.02 58.04
CA ARG A 7 7.17 -27.39 57.12
C ARG A 7 6.95 -27.74 55.64
N THR A 8 6.37 -28.89 55.31
CA THR A 8 6.12 -29.32 53.92
C THR A 8 4.91 -28.64 53.28
N LYS A 9 3.90 -28.24 54.06
CA LYS A 9 2.73 -27.50 53.55
C LYS A 9 3.03 -26.06 53.14
N MET A 10 4.04 -25.42 53.73
CA MET A 10 4.37 -24.02 53.42
C MET A 10 5.20 -23.83 52.14
N PHE A 11 6.02 -24.82 51.75
CA PHE A 11 6.83 -24.74 50.54
C PHE A 11 6.02 -24.90 49.24
N SER A 12 4.99 -25.76 49.26
CA SER A 12 4.16 -26.04 48.08
C SER A 12 3.37 -24.82 47.58
N LYS A 13 2.85 -23.96 48.47
CA LYS A 13 2.09 -22.77 48.07
C LYS A 13 2.94 -21.66 47.44
N LYS A 14 4.20 -21.51 47.85
CA LYS A 14 5.10 -20.48 47.28
C LYS A 14 5.57 -20.87 45.87
N VAL A 15 5.92 -22.15 45.66
CA VAL A 15 6.35 -22.66 44.35
C VAL A 15 5.21 -22.60 43.32
N LEU A 16 3.98 -22.93 43.73
CA LEU A 16 2.80 -22.83 42.87
C LEU A 16 2.50 -21.39 42.43
N ARG A 17 2.70 -20.40 43.31
CA ARG A 17 2.49 -18.97 42.97
C ARG A 17 3.55 -18.45 41.99
N ILE A 18 4.81 -18.85 42.14
CA ILE A 18 5.89 -18.46 41.23
C ILE A 18 5.68 -19.09 39.84
N GLY A 19 5.28 -20.36 39.78
CA GLY A 19 4.93 -21.03 38.52
C GLY A 19 3.74 -20.39 37.80
N LEU A 20 2.69 -20.00 38.54
CA LEU A 20 1.51 -19.33 37.97
C LEU A 20 1.84 -17.94 37.41
N MET A 21 2.73 -17.18 38.09
CA MET A 21 3.19 -15.88 37.60
C MET A 21 4.13 -15.98 36.40
N ALA A 22 4.98 -17.00 36.32
CA ALA A 22 5.83 -17.26 35.15
C ALA A 22 5.02 -17.64 33.90
N VAL A 23 3.94 -18.42 34.08
CA VAL A 23 3.02 -18.78 32.98
C VAL A 23 2.16 -17.59 32.54
N ALA A 24 1.80 -16.68 33.45
CA ALA A 24 1.12 -15.43 33.10
C ALA A 24 2.04 -14.46 32.33
N LEU A 25 3.33 -14.39 32.70
CA LEU A 25 4.33 -13.59 32.00
C LEU A 25 4.63 -14.13 30.58
N SER A 26 4.71 -15.46 30.42
CA SER A 26 5.02 -16.07 29.11
C SER A 26 3.90 -15.91 28.10
N LYS A 27 2.64 -15.95 28.55
CA LYS A 27 1.47 -15.67 27.69
C LYS A 27 1.47 -14.23 27.19
N ASN A 28 1.79 -13.26 28.06
CA ASN A 28 1.91 -11.86 27.66
C ASN A 28 3.06 -11.62 26.70
N LEU A 29 4.20 -12.29 26.87
CA LEU A 29 5.34 -12.16 25.96
C LEU A 29 5.04 -12.74 24.56
N ASN A 30 4.39 -13.90 24.49
CA ASN A 30 3.97 -14.49 23.21
C ASN A 30 2.91 -13.63 22.50
N LEU A 31 1.99 -13.02 23.24
CA LEU A 31 1.02 -12.06 22.69
C LEU A 31 1.72 -10.80 22.15
N LEU A 32 2.73 -10.29 22.86
CA LEU A 32 3.53 -9.15 22.41
C LEU A 32 4.33 -9.48 21.14
N ILE A 33 4.93 -10.67 21.07
CA ILE A 33 5.66 -11.14 19.89
C ILE A 33 4.72 -11.27 18.69
N LEU A 34 3.53 -11.86 18.87
CA LEU A 34 2.52 -11.95 17.80
C LEU A 34 2.07 -10.55 17.33
N ALA A 35 1.80 -9.64 18.27
CA ALA A 35 1.38 -8.28 17.97
C ALA A 35 2.46 -7.51 17.17
N VAL A 36 3.73 -7.62 17.58
CA VAL A 36 4.85 -6.99 16.87
C VAL A 36 5.01 -7.59 15.47
N LEU A 37 4.91 -8.91 15.30
CA LEU A 37 4.93 -9.56 13.99
C LEU A 37 3.79 -9.06 13.08
N THR A 38 2.57 -8.96 13.60
CA THR A 38 1.43 -8.44 12.82
C THR A 38 1.59 -6.97 12.45
N LEU A 39 2.19 -6.15 13.32
CA LEU A 39 2.50 -4.75 13.05
C LEU A 39 3.60 -4.62 11.97
N VAL A 40 4.65 -5.43 12.03
CA VAL A 40 5.74 -5.42 11.04
C VAL A 40 5.24 -5.84 9.66
N ILE A 41 4.34 -6.84 9.58
CA ILE A 41 3.76 -7.29 8.30
C ILE A 41 2.81 -6.23 7.72
N THR A 42 1.97 -5.61 8.55
CA THR A 42 1.01 -4.59 8.09
C THR A 42 1.69 -3.29 7.68
N VAL A 43 2.72 -2.84 8.41
CA VAL A 43 3.49 -1.63 8.08
C VAL A 43 4.47 -1.86 6.91
N GLY A 44 5.03 -3.06 6.78
CA GLY A 44 5.91 -3.42 5.66
C GLY A 44 5.19 -3.54 4.32
N CYS A 45 3.91 -3.93 4.31
CA CYS A 45 3.13 -4.08 3.07
C CYS A 45 2.73 -2.73 2.45
N ALA A 46 2.50 -1.71 3.26
CA ALA A 46 2.07 -0.39 2.78
C ALA A 46 3.20 0.46 2.15
N THR A 47 4.47 0.11 2.37
CA THR A 47 5.61 0.96 1.97
C THR A 47 6.40 0.45 0.76
N LEU A 48 6.18 -0.79 0.30
CA LEU A 48 7.01 -1.41 -0.74
C LEU A 48 6.48 -1.29 -2.17
N PHE A 49 5.25 -0.81 -2.38
CA PHE A 49 4.64 -0.69 -3.71
C PHE A 49 4.11 0.72 -3.96
N GLY A 50 4.99 1.71 -3.98
CA GLY A 50 4.62 3.04 -4.45
C GLY A 50 4.31 3.01 -5.94
N SER A 51 3.08 3.38 -6.33
CA SER A 51 2.71 3.64 -7.72
C SER A 51 3.13 5.07 -8.09
N LYS A 52 3.77 5.26 -9.24
CA LYS A 52 4.15 6.58 -9.74
C LYS A 52 3.52 6.81 -11.11
N ILE A 53 2.90 7.97 -11.29
CA ILE A 53 2.42 8.46 -12.59
C ILE A 53 3.33 9.62 -12.98
N SER A 54 3.87 9.58 -14.19
CA SER A 54 4.69 10.67 -14.73
C SER A 54 3.83 11.91 -14.96
N GLU A 55 4.48 13.07 -15.03
CA GLU A 55 3.79 14.26 -15.54
C GLU A 55 3.35 14.05 -16.99
N PRO A 56 2.20 14.62 -17.41
CA PRO A 56 1.73 14.51 -18.78
C PRO A 56 2.63 15.32 -19.72
N GLU A 57 3.21 14.65 -20.71
CA GLU A 57 3.91 15.30 -21.79
C GLU A 57 2.90 15.78 -22.83
N ILE A 58 2.90 17.09 -23.11
CA ILE A 58 1.93 17.70 -24.04
C ILE A 58 2.66 18.41 -25.16
N ALA A 59 2.51 17.89 -26.38
CA ALA A 59 3.03 18.49 -27.60
C ALA A 59 1.90 19.14 -28.39
N SER A 60 2.13 20.37 -28.88
CA SER A 60 1.20 21.04 -29.79
C SER A 60 1.41 20.52 -31.21
N LEU A 61 0.31 20.21 -31.89
CA LEU A 61 0.27 19.82 -33.30
C LEU A 61 -0.48 20.86 -34.12
N PRO A 62 -0.37 20.83 -35.47
CA PRO A 62 -1.14 21.69 -36.36
C PRO A 62 -2.66 21.56 -36.14
N ASN A 63 -3.44 22.53 -36.63
CA ASN A 63 -4.91 22.48 -36.64
C ASN A 63 -5.57 22.39 -35.24
N ASN A 64 -5.01 23.06 -34.23
CA ASN A 64 -5.51 23.04 -32.84
C ASN A 64 -5.60 21.62 -32.25
N SER A 65 -4.63 20.76 -32.60
CA SER A 65 -4.52 19.43 -32.01
C SER A 65 -3.34 19.34 -31.04
N PHE A 66 -3.43 18.44 -30.07
CA PHE A 66 -2.43 18.22 -29.03
C PHE A 66 -2.21 16.73 -28.84
N GLN A 67 -0.94 16.32 -28.78
CA GLN A 67 -0.57 14.97 -28.40
C GLN A 67 -0.24 14.97 -26.91
N ILE A 68 -0.87 14.07 -26.18
CA ILE A 68 -0.70 13.92 -24.74
C ILE A 68 -0.20 12.51 -24.48
N SER A 69 0.89 12.38 -23.74
CA SER A 69 1.48 11.10 -23.36
C SER A 69 1.73 11.05 -21.85
N LEU A 70 1.38 9.93 -21.23
CA LEU A 70 1.55 9.67 -19.81
C LEU A 70 2.07 8.25 -19.61
N SER A 71 2.92 8.09 -18.60
CA SER A 71 3.48 6.80 -18.23
C SER A 71 3.27 6.54 -16.74
N GLY A 72 3.05 5.28 -16.39
CA GLY A 72 2.84 4.81 -15.03
C GLY A 72 3.77 3.65 -14.72
N GLU A 73 4.31 3.66 -13.51
CA GLU A 73 5.22 2.63 -12.98
C GLU A 73 4.65 2.01 -11.70
N GLY A 74 4.93 0.72 -11.50
CA GLY A 74 4.44 -0.04 -10.35
C GLY A 74 3.03 -0.57 -10.55
N MET A 75 2.20 -0.54 -9.50
CA MET A 75 0.81 -1.06 -9.53
C MET A 75 -0.21 -0.07 -10.13
N VAL A 76 0.22 0.81 -11.05
CA VAL A 76 -0.69 1.77 -11.70
C VAL A 76 -1.67 1.03 -12.60
N THR A 77 -2.97 1.31 -12.41
CA THR A 77 -4.03 0.77 -13.24
C THR A 77 -4.24 1.60 -14.50
N ASN A 78 -4.78 0.99 -15.55
CA ASN A 78 -5.15 1.69 -16.79
C ASN A 78 -6.13 2.84 -16.51
N GLU A 79 -7.08 2.63 -15.58
CA GLU A 79 -8.10 3.60 -15.21
C GLU A 79 -7.50 4.86 -14.58
N ALA A 80 -6.54 4.70 -13.67
CA ALA A 80 -5.86 5.83 -13.04
C ALA A 80 -5.04 6.64 -14.07
N LEU A 81 -4.34 5.94 -14.96
CA LEU A 81 -3.57 6.57 -16.03
C LEU A 81 -4.47 7.31 -17.02
N GLN A 82 -5.62 6.72 -17.35
CA GLN A 82 -6.62 7.30 -18.24
C GLN A 82 -7.31 8.52 -17.63
N ALA A 83 -7.61 8.50 -16.34
CA ALA A 83 -8.18 9.65 -15.63
C ALA A 83 -7.24 10.85 -15.67
N GLU A 84 -5.95 10.65 -15.40
CA GLU A 84 -4.94 11.73 -15.48
C GLU A 84 -4.73 12.21 -16.93
N TRP A 85 -4.83 11.32 -17.93
CA TRP A 85 -4.76 11.71 -19.34
C TRP A 85 -5.92 12.61 -19.75
N TYR A 86 -7.16 12.27 -19.37
CA TYR A 86 -8.32 13.11 -19.65
C TYR A 86 -8.27 14.45 -18.92
N LYS A 87 -7.73 14.46 -17.70
CA LYS A 87 -7.52 15.71 -16.96
C LYS A 87 -6.50 16.61 -17.66
N ALA A 88 -5.40 16.06 -18.17
CA ALA A 88 -4.44 16.80 -18.98
C ALA A 88 -5.05 17.32 -20.29
N ALA A 89 -5.93 16.53 -20.93
CA ALA A 89 -6.68 16.95 -22.11
C ALA A 89 -7.62 18.12 -21.82
N ALA A 90 -8.39 18.03 -20.74
CA ALA A 90 -9.31 19.07 -20.30
C ALA A 90 -8.61 20.39 -19.90
N GLN A 91 -7.35 20.31 -19.44
CA GLN A 91 -6.54 21.50 -19.18
C GLN A 91 -6.16 22.26 -20.47
N LYS A 92 -6.14 21.58 -21.63
CA LYS A 92 -5.81 22.21 -22.92
C LYS A 92 -7.03 22.67 -23.68
N CYS A 93 -8.13 21.93 -23.61
CA CYS A 93 -9.37 22.24 -24.31
C CYS A 93 -10.56 22.04 -23.35
N ALA A 94 -11.46 23.02 -23.27
CA ALA A 94 -12.72 22.85 -22.51
C ALA A 94 -13.64 21.79 -23.14
N ASP A 95 -13.64 21.70 -24.48
CA ASP A 95 -14.29 20.64 -25.25
C ASP A 95 -13.28 20.11 -26.28
N TYR A 96 -13.13 18.78 -26.36
CA TYR A 96 -12.19 18.13 -27.25
C TYR A 96 -12.78 16.87 -27.88
N GLU A 97 -12.22 16.53 -29.04
CA GLU A 97 -12.41 15.26 -29.71
C GLU A 97 -11.13 14.44 -29.63
N ILE A 98 -11.25 13.16 -29.31
CA ILE A 98 -10.11 12.23 -29.28
C ILE A 98 -9.93 11.68 -30.69
N ILE A 99 -8.83 12.02 -31.34
CA ILE A 99 -8.50 11.55 -32.70
C ILE A 99 -7.90 10.15 -32.61
N THR A 100 -6.91 9.97 -31.75
CA THR A 100 -6.24 8.69 -31.53
C THR A 100 -5.99 8.47 -30.05
N HIS A 101 -6.03 7.22 -29.63
CA HIS A 101 -5.80 6.83 -28.25
C HIS A 101 -5.22 5.42 -28.22
N ASP A 102 -4.02 5.27 -27.68
CA ASP A 102 -3.28 4.01 -27.62
C ASP A 102 -2.84 3.72 -26.18
N PHE A 103 -2.97 2.45 -25.80
CA PHE A 103 -2.54 1.91 -24.52
C PHE A 103 -1.47 0.87 -24.78
N THR A 104 -0.24 1.20 -24.42
CA THR A 104 0.87 0.26 -24.52
C THR A 104 1.20 -0.27 -23.14
N ARG A 105 1.11 -1.61 -22.97
CA ARG A 105 1.54 -2.32 -21.76
C ARG A 105 2.83 -3.08 -22.05
N ARG A 106 3.99 -2.50 -21.71
CA ARG A 106 5.28 -3.20 -21.69
C ARG A 106 5.75 -3.37 -20.24
N SER A 107 6.90 -2.79 -19.90
CA SER A 107 7.48 -2.73 -18.55
C SER A 107 6.89 -1.60 -17.69
N SER A 108 6.33 -0.59 -18.34
CA SER A 108 5.52 0.48 -17.76
C SER A 108 4.22 0.58 -18.53
N LEU A 109 3.18 1.12 -17.88
CA LEU A 109 1.89 1.33 -18.50
C LEU A 109 1.89 2.72 -19.12
N THR A 110 1.78 2.81 -20.43
CA THR A 110 1.83 4.09 -21.14
C THR A 110 0.52 4.30 -21.89
N ILE A 111 0.00 5.52 -21.78
CA ILE A 111 -1.15 5.99 -22.51
C ILE A 111 -0.72 7.19 -23.34
N SER A 112 -1.02 7.16 -24.63
CA SER A 112 -0.74 8.28 -25.53
C SER A 112 -1.91 8.47 -26.48
N GLY A 113 -2.14 9.72 -26.87
CA GLY A 113 -3.24 10.03 -27.78
C GLY A 113 -3.17 11.45 -28.28
N VAL A 114 -3.92 11.70 -29.34
CA VAL A 114 -4.08 13.03 -29.92
C VAL A 114 -5.50 13.50 -29.70
N ILE A 115 -5.63 14.70 -29.12
CA ILE A 115 -6.89 15.42 -29.00
C ILE A 115 -6.93 16.57 -29.99
N LYS A 116 -8.13 17.01 -30.34
CA LYS A 116 -8.39 18.24 -31.06
C LYS A 116 -9.38 19.08 -30.29
N CYS A 117 -9.05 20.33 -30.02
CA CYS A 117 -10.01 21.23 -29.38
C CYS A 117 -11.17 21.48 -30.35
N LYS A 118 -12.40 21.35 -29.85
CA LYS A 118 -13.58 21.87 -30.56
C LYS A 118 -13.61 23.38 -30.36
N LYS A 119 -13.96 24.10 -31.43
CA LYS A 119 -14.15 25.56 -31.40
C LYS A 119 -15.60 25.88 -31.11
#